data_AF-A0A7Y2AWD3-F1
#
_entry.id   AF-A0A7Y2AWD3-F1
#
_cell.length_a   1.000
_cell.length_b   1.000
_cell.length_c   1.000
_cell.angle_alpha   90.00
_cell.angle_beta   90.00
_cell.angle_gamma   90.00
#
_symmetry.space_group_name_H-M   'P 1'
#
loop_
_entity.id
_entity.type
_entity.pdbx_description
1 polymer ?
#
loop_
_entity_poly.entity_id
_entity_poly.type
_entity_poly.pdbx_seq_one_letter_code
_entity_poly.pdbx_strand_id
1 'polypeptide(L)' 'QQPGYGTLVIRFIDCNEATMDYEFPSLGISGQVTLTRVLDSNVALCEALSAP' A
#
# COMPACT_ATOMS: atom_id res chain seq x y z
N GLN A 1 -14.55 -10.41 -21.83
CA GLN A 1 -13.41 -10.35 -20.89
C GLN A 1 -13.96 -10.68 -19.51
N GLN A 2 -13.31 -11.55 -18.75
CA GLN A 2 -13.78 -11.90 -17.41
C GLN A 2 -13.34 -10.79 -16.43
N PRO A 3 -14.25 -10.24 -15.60
CA PRO A 3 -13.86 -9.21 -14.64
C PRO A 3 -12.90 -9.81 -13.61
N GLY A 4 -11.74 -9.18 -13.43
CA GLY A 4 -10.78 -9.57 -12.42
C GLY A 4 -11.26 -9.17 -11.03
N TYR A 5 -11.23 -10.11 -10.09
CA TYR A 5 -11.42 -9.88 -8.66
C TYR A 5 -10.23 -10.43 -7.86
N GLY A 6 -9.99 -9.82 -6.71
CA GLY A 6 -8.81 -10.09 -5.89
C GLY A 6 -8.77 -9.23 -4.63
N THR A 7 -7.62 -9.26 -3.97
CA THR A 7 -7.35 -8.55 -2.71
C THR A 7 -6.09 -7.72 -2.84
N LEU A 8 -6.08 -6.55 -2.20
CA LEU A 8 -4.90 -5.72 -1.98
C LEU A 8 -4.61 -5.67 -0.48
N VAL A 9 -3.36 -5.88 -0.09
CA VAL A 9 -2.90 -5.72 1.30
C VAL A 9 -1.82 -4.65 1.32
N ILE A 10 -2.09 -3.54 2.00
CA ILE A 10 -1.15 -2.44 2.17
C ILE A 10 -0.55 -2.51 3.58
N ARG A 11 0.79 -2.51 3.67
CA ARG A 11 1.53 -2.42 4.92
C ARG A 11 2.37 -1.14 4.91
N PHE A 12 2.10 -0.25 5.83
CA PHE A 12 2.88 0.97 6.02
C PHE A 12 4.21 0.62 6.68
N ILE A 13 5.32 1.04 6.06
CA ILE A 13 6.67 0.91 6.61
C ILE A 13 6.92 2.09 7.54
N ASP A 14 6.59 3.29 7.06
CA ASP A 14 6.62 4.55 7.81
C ASP A 14 5.53 5.51 7.28
N CYS A 15 5.64 6.79 7.62
CA CYS A 15 4.67 7.80 7.19
C CYS A 15 4.76 8.17 5.70
N ASN A 16 5.85 7.81 5.01
CA ASN A 16 6.15 8.14 3.62
C ASN A 16 6.13 6.91 2.69
N GLU A 17 6.35 5.71 3.23
CA GLU A 17 6.52 4.49 2.45
C GLU A 17 5.59 3.36 2.91
N ALA A 18 5.14 2.57 1.95
CA ALA A 18 4.36 1.37 2.19
C ALA A 18 4.68 0.29 1.14
N THR A 19 4.34 -0.94 1.46
CA THR A 19 4.36 -2.06 0.52
C THR A 19 2.93 -2.50 0.27
N MET A 20 2.56 -2.67 -1.01
CA MET A 20 1.28 -3.23 -1.42
C MET A 20 1.49 -4.58 -2.09
N ASP A 21 0.93 -5.63 -1.49
CA ASP A 21 0.77 -6.91 -2.14
C ASP A 21 -0.61 -6.99 -2.80
N TYR A 22 -0.66 -7.59 -3.98
CA TYR A 22 -1.90 -7.87 -4.67
C TYR A 22 -1.99 -9.33 -5.08
N GLU A 23 -3.21 -9.86 -5.03
CA GLU A 23 -3.55 -11.18 -5.52
C GLU A 23 -4.89 -11.11 -6.25
N PHE A 24 -4.90 -11.45 -7.54
CA PHE A 24 -6.10 -11.57 -8.36
C PHE A 24 -6.25 -13.02 -8.85
N PRO A 25 -6.85 -13.92 -8.05
CA PRO A 25 -6.92 -15.35 -8.37
C PRO A 25 -7.63 -15.63 -9.70
N SER A 26 -8.67 -14.84 -9.98
CA SER A 26 -9.45 -14.90 -11.24
C SER A 26 -8.62 -14.65 -12.51
N LEU A 27 -7.46 -14.00 -12.37
CA LEU A 27 -6.54 -13.68 -13.45
C LEU A 27 -5.21 -14.43 -13.33
N GLY A 28 -5.00 -15.20 -12.25
CA GLY A 28 -3.75 -15.94 -12.00
C GLY A 28 -2.52 -15.05 -11.79
N ILE A 29 -2.72 -13.80 -11.35
CA ILE A 29 -1.63 -12.83 -11.14
C ILE A 29 -1.53 -12.43 -9.67
N SER A 30 -0.31 -12.24 -9.22
CA SER A 30 0.02 -11.68 -7.91
C SER A 30 1.36 -10.95 -7.99
N GLY A 31 1.65 -10.12 -7.00
CA GLY A 31 2.90 -9.37 -6.96
C GLY A 31 2.94 -8.39 -5.81
N GLN A 32 4.05 -7.66 -5.75
CA GLN A 32 4.33 -6.67 -4.73
C GLN A 32 4.84 -5.38 -5.38
N VAL A 33 4.39 -4.23 -4.86
CA VAL A 33 4.81 -2.91 -5.31
C VAL A 33 5.13 -2.04 -4.10
N THR A 34 6.23 -1.31 -4.17
CA THR A 34 6.57 -0.25 -3.20
C THR A 34 5.77 1.01 -3.53
N LEU A 35 5.11 1.56 -2.53
CA LEU A 35 4.35 2.80 -2.60
C LEU A 35 5.12 3.91 -1.90
N THR A 36 5.22 5.06 -2.56
CA THR A 36 5.71 6.30 -1.96
C THR A 36 4.59 7.32 -1.86
N ARG A 37 4.61 8.11 -0.80
CA ARG A 37 3.62 9.16 -0.59
C ARG A 37 3.91 10.33 -1.54
N VAL A 38 2.87 10.79 -2.24
CA VAL A 38 2.97 11.92 -3.18
C VAL A 38 2.68 13.26 -2.49
N LEU A 39 1.90 13.25 -1.41
CA LEU A 39 1.50 14.45 -0.67
C LEU A 39 1.93 14.35 0.79
N ASP A 40 2.71 15.33 1.23
CA ASP A 40 3.36 15.30 2.55
C ASP A 40 2.51 15.91 3.67
N SER A 41 1.28 16.35 3.37
CA SER A 41 0.44 17.14 4.29
C SER A 41 0.17 16.45 5.63
N ASN A 42 0.19 15.11 5.65
CA ASN A 42 -0.09 14.32 6.84
C ASN A 42 1.16 13.66 7.44
N VAL A 43 2.33 13.82 6.80
CA VAL A 43 3.56 13.19 7.25
C VAL A 43 3.95 13.73 8.62
N ALA A 44 3.98 15.05 8.79
CA ALA A 44 4.34 15.67 10.06
C ALA A 44 3.45 15.20 11.24
N LEU A 45 2.13 15.07 11.03
CA LEU A 45 1.23 14.57 12.06
C LEU A 45 1.45 13.07 12.33
N CYS A 46 1.63 12.28 11.27
CA CYS A 46 1.93 10.86 11.39
C CYS A 46 3.20 10.63 12.21
N GLU A 47 4.29 11.33 11.88
CA GLU A 47 5.57 11.23 12.61
C GLU A 47 5.42 11.64 14.08
N ALA A 48 4.63 12.68 14.37
CA ALA A 48 4.35 13.10 15.74
C ALA A 48 3.57 12.04 16.54
N LEU A 49 2.69 11.27 15.90
CA LEU A 49 1.93 10.19 16.54
C LEU A 49 2.70 8.88 16.64
N SER A 50 3.73 8.70 15.80
CA SER A 50 4.64 7.55 15.83
C SER A 50 5.80 7.73 16.82
N ALA A 51 6.00 8.94 17.35
CA ALA A 51 6.98 9.21 18.40
C ALA A 51 6.61 8.47 19.72
N PRO A 52 7.58 7.89 20.43
CA PRO A 52 7.35 7.11 21.66
C PRO A 52 6.87 7.94 22.85
#